data_AF-A0A1I2HGK0-F1
#
_entry.id   AF-A0A1I2HGK0-F1
#
_cell.length_a   1.000
_cell.length_b   1.000
_cell.length_c   1.000
_cell.angle_alpha   90.00
_cell.angle_beta   90.00
_cell.angle_gamma   90.00
#
_symmetry.space_group_name_H-M   'P 1'
#
loop_
_entity.id
_entity.type
_entity.pdbx_description
1 polymer ?
#
loop_
_entity_poly.entity_id
_entity_poly.type
_entity_poly.pdbx_seq_one_letter_code
_entity_poly.pdbx_strand_id
1 'polypeptide(L)'
;MNLRGIVAVSGRPGLYKLVGQNKAGYVLEGLDAQKVKIVASISSTKLASLEDITIYGEEEDLKLVDVLANIAAVKGEVPDAKADAAVLRALFVDVAPAHDQDKVYTSDMKKIVTWFHLLKDLPLFSEEAPAGLEGQEAPKADDKVDKKAKAATKPANAKAPSKAAQPAKKVNMTSKKGV
;
A
#
# COMPACT_ATOMS: atom_id res chain seq x y z
N MET A 1 -11.34 -12.03 14.67
CA MET A 1 -10.10 -11.36 14.22
C MET A 1 -10.36 -9.85 14.13
N ASN A 2 -9.64 -9.01 14.89
CA ASN A 2 -9.86 -7.56 14.89
C ASN A 2 -8.75 -6.84 14.12
N LEU A 3 -9.04 -6.44 12.89
CA LEU A 3 -8.10 -5.72 12.01
C LEU A 3 -8.36 -4.21 11.99
N ARG A 4 -9.18 -3.70 12.90
CA ARG A 4 -9.65 -2.33 12.85
C ARG A 4 -8.52 -1.34 13.14
N GLY A 5 -8.36 -0.37 12.24
CA GLY A 5 -7.29 0.63 12.34
C GLY A 5 -5.89 0.10 11.98
N ILE A 6 -5.78 -1.13 11.46
CA ILE A 6 -4.57 -1.64 10.84
C ILE A 6 -4.56 -1.24 9.37
N VAL A 7 -3.46 -0.62 8.94
CA VAL A 7 -3.25 -0.10 7.60
C VAL A 7 -1.95 -0.64 7.00
N ALA A 8 -2.02 -0.97 5.72
CA ALA A 8 -0.86 -1.18 4.86
C ALA A 8 -0.45 0.14 4.22
N VAL A 9 0.86 0.41 4.23
CA VAL A 9 1.44 1.64 3.70
C VAL A 9 2.12 1.34 2.37
N SER A 10 1.66 1.96 1.29
CA SER A 10 2.30 1.77 -0.02
C SER A 10 3.77 2.20 0.00
N GLY A 11 4.66 1.34 -0.49
CA GLY A 11 6.11 1.58 -0.51
C GLY A 11 6.84 1.26 0.80
N ARG A 12 6.13 0.82 1.84
CA ARG A 12 6.74 0.31 3.07
C ARG A 12 6.31 -1.13 3.33
N PRO A 13 7.26 -2.04 3.60
CA PRO A 13 6.90 -3.39 4.04
C PRO A 13 6.28 -3.34 5.45
N GLY A 14 5.46 -4.35 5.75
CA GLY A 14 4.84 -4.53 7.06
C GLY A 14 3.45 -3.94 7.19
N LEU A 15 2.95 -3.96 8.42
CA LEU A 15 1.65 -3.44 8.82
C LEU A 15 1.82 -2.38 9.89
N TYR A 16 0.91 -1.41 9.90
CA TYR A 16 0.96 -0.29 10.83
C TYR A 16 -0.42 -0.04 11.42
N LYS A 17 -0.48 0.36 12.68
CA LYS A 17 -1.68 0.85 13.33
C LYS A 17 -1.77 2.36 13.17
N LEU A 18 -2.91 2.86 12.71
CA LEU A 18 -3.17 4.30 12.67
C LEU A 18 -3.43 4.80 14.10
N VAL A 19 -2.53 5.64 14.61
CA VAL A 19 -2.63 6.24 15.95
C VAL A 19 -3.31 7.61 15.88
N GLY A 20 -3.15 8.33 14.77
CA GLY A 20 -3.81 9.61 14.56
C GLY A 20 -3.32 10.33 13.30
N GLN A 21 -3.76 11.57 13.12
CA GLN A 21 -3.37 12.42 12.00
C GLN A 21 -2.95 13.80 12.53
N ASN A 22 -1.85 14.33 12.02
CA ASN A 22 -1.37 15.68 12.30
C ASN A 22 -1.15 16.46 10.99
N LYS A 23 -0.71 17.71 11.10
CA LYS A 23 -0.48 18.60 9.96
C LYS A 23 0.64 18.13 9.02
N ALA A 24 1.55 17.29 9.52
CA ALA A 24 2.66 16.72 8.76
C ALA A 24 2.29 15.38 8.08
N GLY A 25 1.29 14.66 8.59
CA GLY A 25 0.89 13.37 8.05
C GLY A 25 0.07 12.49 9.00
N TYR A 26 -0.09 11.24 8.61
CA TYR A 26 -0.64 10.18 9.45
C TYR A 26 0.44 9.67 10.41
N VAL A 27 0.12 9.60 11.70
CA VAL A 27 0.97 9.01 12.72
C VAL A 27 0.63 7.53 12.82
N LEU A 28 1.58 6.69 12.42
CA LEU A 28 1.42 5.25 12.36
C LEU A 28 2.39 4.58 13.33
N GLU A 29 1.95 3.52 13.99
CA GLU A 29 2.79 2.67 14.83
C GLU A 29 3.00 1.33 14.14
N GLY A 30 4.24 0.91 13.95
CA GLY A 30 4.55 -0.40 13.37
C GLY A 30 3.96 -1.52 14.23
N LEU A 31 3.45 -2.56 13.57
CA LEU A 31 2.98 -3.78 14.23
C LEU A 31 4.07 -4.86 14.35
N ASP A 32 5.31 -4.51 14.04
CA ASP A 32 6.47 -5.38 14.26
C ASP A 32 6.93 -5.36 15.73
N ALA A 33 7.86 -6.25 16.10
CA ALA A 33 8.41 -6.34 17.46
C ALA A 33 9.00 -5.02 17.99
N GLN A 34 9.51 -4.16 17.10
CA GLN A 34 10.11 -2.87 17.44
C GLN A 34 9.09 -1.75 17.66
N LYS A 35 7.82 -1.92 17.21
CA LYS A 35 6.72 -0.94 17.35
C LYS A 35 7.12 0.50 17.01
N VAL A 36 7.84 0.67 15.89
CA VAL A 36 8.41 1.96 15.51
C VAL A 36 7.30 2.92 15.08
N LYS A 37 7.29 4.14 15.63
CA LYS A 37 6.37 5.19 15.20
C LYS A 37 6.92 5.92 13.98
N ILE A 38 6.12 5.99 12.93
CA ILE A 38 6.45 6.69 11.68
C ILE A 38 5.38 7.72 11.36
N VAL A 39 5.79 8.79 10.68
CA VAL A 39 4.86 9.78 10.13
C VAL A 39 4.83 9.61 8.61
N ALA A 40 3.68 9.20 8.09
CA ALA A 40 3.43 9.03 6.67
C ALA A 40 2.80 10.31 6.10
N SER A 41 3.44 10.91 5.09
CA SER A 41 2.92 12.12 4.45
C SER A 41 1.60 11.82 3.71
N ILE A 42 0.55 12.60 4.01
CA ILE A 42 -0.79 12.47 3.40
C ILE A 42 -0.73 12.58 1.87
N SER A 43 0.13 13.45 1.34
CA SER A 43 0.17 13.75 -0.10
C SER A 43 0.91 12.70 -0.92
N SER A 44 1.86 11.98 -0.31
CA SER A 44 2.72 11.02 -1.03
C SER A 44 2.42 9.56 -0.67
N THR A 45 1.69 9.31 0.42
CA THR A 45 1.51 7.97 0.95
C THR A 45 0.06 7.53 0.81
N LYS A 46 -0.17 6.40 0.16
CA LYS A 46 -1.48 5.74 0.17
C LYS A 46 -1.57 4.76 1.33
N LEU A 47 -2.60 4.94 2.16
CA LEU A 47 -2.98 4.01 3.22
C LEU A 47 -4.10 3.14 2.69
N ALA A 48 -3.94 1.83 2.85
CA ALA A 48 -4.98 0.85 2.59
C ALA A 48 -5.33 0.17 3.91
N SER A 49 -6.57 0.34 4.37
CA SER A 49 -7.05 -0.31 5.59
C SER A 49 -7.22 -1.80 5.35
N LEU A 50 -6.65 -2.65 6.20
CA LEU A 50 -6.70 -4.10 6.00
C LEU A 50 -8.12 -4.68 5.96
N GLU A 51 -9.07 -4.03 6.65
CA GLU A 51 -10.49 -4.39 6.66
C GLU A 51 -11.22 -4.08 5.34
N ASP A 52 -10.71 -3.10 4.56
CA ASP A 52 -11.31 -2.64 3.29
C ASP A 52 -10.69 -3.34 2.07
N ILE A 53 -9.50 -3.93 2.23
CA ILE A 53 -8.82 -4.63 1.14
C ILE A 53 -9.61 -5.89 0.76
N THR A 54 -9.94 -5.97 -0.53
CA THR A 54 -10.50 -7.16 -1.17
C THR A 54 -9.48 -7.80 -2.12
N ILE A 55 -9.70 -9.07 -2.38
CA ILE A 55 -8.97 -9.90 -3.33
C ILE A 55 -9.93 -10.20 -4.46
N TYR A 56 -9.46 -10.06 -5.70
CA TYR A 56 -10.26 -10.36 -6.87
C TYR A 56 -10.71 -11.81 -6.85
N GLY A 57 -12.03 -12.02 -6.87
CA GLY A 57 -12.63 -13.33 -7.10
C GLY A 57 -13.10 -13.49 -8.54
N GLU A 58 -13.41 -14.73 -8.90
CA GLU A 58 -13.92 -15.07 -10.23
C GLU A 58 -15.33 -14.49 -10.44
N GLU A 59 -16.19 -14.61 -9.42
CA GLU A 59 -17.58 -14.10 -9.45
C GLU A 59 -17.77 -12.87 -8.57
N GLU A 60 -17.27 -12.89 -7.33
CA GLU A 60 -17.39 -11.81 -6.36
C GLU A 60 -16.06 -11.57 -5.63
N ASP A 61 -15.77 -10.31 -5.29
CA ASP A 61 -14.57 -9.93 -4.56
C ASP A 61 -14.56 -10.50 -3.13
N LEU A 62 -13.46 -11.17 -2.79
CA LEU A 62 -13.27 -11.81 -1.48
C LEU A 62 -12.64 -10.82 -0.51
N LYS A 63 -13.18 -10.73 0.72
CA LYS A 63 -12.57 -9.87 1.75
C LYS A 63 -11.27 -10.48 2.25
N LEU A 64 -10.22 -9.66 2.35
CA LEU A 64 -8.93 -10.12 2.89
C LEU A 64 -9.07 -10.71 4.30
N VAL A 65 -9.97 -10.16 5.11
CA VAL A 65 -10.26 -10.64 6.47
C VAL A 65 -10.69 -12.11 6.47
N ASP A 66 -11.53 -12.49 5.53
CA ASP A 66 -12.04 -13.86 5.41
C ASP A 66 -10.92 -14.81 4.96
N VAL A 67 -10.15 -14.41 3.96
CA VAL A 67 -8.99 -15.17 3.49
C VAL A 67 -7.95 -15.38 4.60
N LEU A 68 -7.65 -14.34 5.38
CA LEU A 68 -6.74 -14.47 6.54
C LEU A 68 -7.29 -15.40 7.62
N ALA A 69 -8.61 -15.38 7.86
CA ALA A 69 -9.27 -16.29 8.78
C ALA A 69 -9.21 -17.74 8.27
N ASN A 70 -9.41 -17.97 6.97
CA ASN A 70 -9.27 -19.29 6.36
C ASN A 70 -7.83 -19.79 6.46
N ILE A 71 -6.82 -18.94 6.19
CA ILE A 71 -5.40 -19.28 6.41
C ILE A 71 -5.14 -19.64 7.88
N ALA A 72 -5.77 -18.96 8.84
CA ALA A 72 -5.63 -19.27 10.27
C ALA A 72 -6.31 -20.59 10.65
N ALA A 73 -7.42 -20.92 9.98
CA ALA A 73 -8.16 -22.16 10.18
C ALA A 73 -7.44 -23.38 9.62
N VAL A 74 -6.54 -23.17 8.63
CA VAL A 74 -5.60 -24.20 8.19
C VAL A 74 -4.69 -24.55 9.36
N LYS A 75 -4.99 -25.65 10.05
CA LYS A 75 -4.17 -26.24 11.14
C LYS A 75 -2.81 -26.79 10.66
N GLY A 76 -2.43 -26.50 9.40
CA GLY A 76 -1.17 -26.90 8.78
C GLY A 76 -0.09 -25.83 8.90
N GLU A 77 1.12 -26.18 8.46
CA GLU A 77 2.24 -25.25 8.37
C GLU A 77 1.95 -24.21 7.28
N VAL A 78 1.64 -22.97 7.69
CA VAL A 78 1.48 -21.87 6.74
C VAL A 78 2.82 -21.61 6.07
N PRO A 79 2.91 -21.71 4.74
CA PRO A 79 4.19 -21.56 4.03
C PRO A 79 4.78 -20.18 4.25
N ASP A 80 6.10 -20.10 4.34
CA ASP A 80 6.80 -18.82 4.51
C ASP A 80 6.52 -17.88 3.33
N ALA A 81 6.55 -16.57 3.56
CA ALA A 81 6.36 -15.58 2.50
C ALA A 81 7.45 -15.66 1.39
N LYS A 82 8.58 -16.33 1.65
CA LYS A 82 9.64 -16.62 0.68
C LYS A 82 9.48 -17.96 -0.03
N ALA A 83 8.42 -18.71 0.25
CA ALA A 83 8.12 -19.95 -0.44
C ALA A 83 7.97 -19.74 -1.95
N ASP A 84 8.06 -20.86 -2.68
CA ASP A 84 7.88 -20.85 -4.12
C ASP A 84 6.48 -20.37 -4.52
N ALA A 85 6.37 -19.74 -5.69
CA ALA A 85 5.11 -19.24 -6.21
C ALA A 85 4.05 -20.35 -6.33
N ALA A 86 4.46 -21.58 -6.68
CA ALA A 86 3.54 -22.72 -6.76
C ALA A 86 2.94 -23.08 -5.40
N VAL A 87 3.74 -23.03 -4.33
CA VAL A 87 3.29 -23.32 -2.96
C VAL A 87 2.31 -22.28 -2.48
N LEU A 88 2.59 -21.00 -2.73
CA LEU A 88 1.70 -19.90 -2.38
C LEU A 88 0.37 -19.98 -3.13
N ARG A 89 0.40 -20.36 -4.41
CA ARG A 89 -0.83 -20.60 -5.20
C ARG A 89 -1.63 -21.77 -4.66
N ALA A 90 -0.98 -22.88 -4.32
CA ALA A 90 -1.66 -24.04 -3.74
C ALA A 90 -2.38 -23.68 -2.43
N LEU A 91 -1.73 -22.90 -1.55
CA LEU A 91 -2.38 -22.38 -0.35
C LEU A 91 -3.60 -21.52 -0.69
N PHE A 92 -3.47 -20.58 -1.63
CA PHE A 92 -4.57 -19.69 -2.02
C PHE A 92 -5.77 -20.43 -2.63
N VAL A 93 -5.53 -21.50 -3.38
CA VAL A 93 -6.60 -22.36 -3.89
C VAL A 93 -7.34 -23.08 -2.75
N ASP A 94 -6.63 -23.45 -1.68
CA ASP A 94 -7.24 -24.12 -0.52
C ASP A 94 -8.06 -23.13 0.34
N VAL A 95 -7.52 -21.96 0.65
CA VAL A 95 -8.14 -20.97 1.56
C VAL A 95 -9.13 -20.03 0.87
N ALA A 96 -9.01 -19.87 -0.44
CA ALA A 96 -9.80 -18.95 -1.24
C ALA A 96 -10.03 -19.53 -2.65
N PRO A 97 -10.70 -20.69 -2.80
CA PRO A 97 -10.85 -21.36 -4.10
C PRO A 97 -11.51 -20.48 -5.18
N ALA A 98 -12.34 -19.52 -4.77
CA ALA A 98 -13.04 -18.58 -5.65
C ALA A 98 -12.18 -17.38 -6.10
N HIS A 99 -10.87 -17.34 -5.78
CA HIS A 99 -10.01 -16.23 -6.18
C HIS A 99 -9.62 -16.28 -7.67
N ASP A 100 -9.51 -15.12 -8.31
CA ASP A 100 -9.10 -14.97 -9.70
C ASP A 100 -7.57 -15.13 -9.82
N GLN A 101 -7.12 -16.23 -10.44
CA GLN A 101 -5.68 -16.56 -10.57
C GLN A 101 -4.92 -15.65 -11.56
N ASP A 102 -5.62 -14.95 -12.44
CA ASP A 102 -5.05 -14.05 -13.43
C ASP A 102 -4.83 -12.65 -12.85
N LYS A 103 -5.75 -12.19 -11.97
CA LYS A 103 -5.65 -10.89 -11.30
C LYS A 103 -4.86 -10.93 -10.00
N VAL A 104 -4.85 -12.07 -9.31
CA VAL A 104 -4.08 -12.21 -8.06
C VAL A 104 -2.66 -12.65 -8.39
N TYR A 105 -1.74 -11.68 -8.40
CA TYR A 105 -0.34 -11.94 -8.65
C TYR A 105 0.35 -12.63 -7.46
N THR A 106 1.43 -13.34 -7.75
CA THR A 106 2.28 -13.97 -6.72
C THR A 106 2.83 -12.97 -5.71
N SER A 107 3.07 -11.71 -6.13
CA SER A 107 3.47 -10.62 -5.25
C SER A 107 2.39 -10.26 -4.22
N ASP A 108 1.11 -10.32 -4.60
CA ASP A 108 -0.02 -10.08 -3.69
C ASP A 108 -0.17 -11.22 -2.70
N MET A 109 -0.06 -12.46 -3.17
CA MET A 109 -0.02 -13.66 -2.32
C MET A 109 1.12 -13.58 -1.28
N LYS A 110 2.33 -13.20 -1.71
CA LYS A 110 3.48 -12.99 -0.83
C LYS A 110 3.22 -11.92 0.22
N LYS A 111 2.62 -10.79 -0.18
CA LYS A 111 2.25 -9.71 0.75
C LYS A 111 1.24 -10.20 1.80
N ILE A 112 0.20 -10.90 1.37
CA ILE A 112 -0.85 -11.43 2.27
C ILE A 112 -0.27 -12.44 3.26
N VAL A 113 0.56 -13.37 2.79
CA VAL A 113 1.23 -14.35 3.68
C VAL A 113 2.20 -13.65 4.64
N THR A 114 2.91 -12.61 4.20
CA THR A 114 3.76 -11.80 5.10
C THR A 114 2.92 -11.12 6.18
N TRP A 115 1.78 -10.53 5.81
CA TRP A 115 0.85 -9.90 6.75
C TRP A 115 0.27 -10.92 7.73
N PHE A 116 -0.12 -12.10 7.25
CA PHE A 116 -0.55 -13.19 8.12
C PHE A 116 0.51 -13.55 9.15
N HIS A 117 1.78 -13.68 8.76
CA HIS A 117 2.88 -13.97 9.67
C HIS A 117 3.12 -12.88 10.72
N LEU A 118 2.92 -11.62 10.36
CA LEU A 118 3.00 -10.51 11.32
C LEU A 118 1.80 -10.51 12.27
N LEU A 119 0.62 -10.85 11.77
CA LEU A 119 -0.60 -10.82 12.56
C LEU A 119 -0.74 -12.03 13.48
N LYS A 120 -0.35 -13.24 13.05
CA LYS A 120 -0.48 -14.47 13.87
C LYS A 120 0.27 -14.41 15.20
N ASP A 121 1.34 -13.63 15.26
CA ASP A 121 2.15 -13.42 16.47
C ASP A 121 1.50 -12.43 17.44
N LEU A 122 0.54 -11.64 16.94
CA LEU A 122 -0.15 -10.63 17.72
C LEU A 122 -1.42 -11.18 18.38
N PRO A 123 -1.66 -10.87 19.66
CA PRO A 123 -2.89 -11.28 20.35
C PRO A 123 -4.18 -10.71 19.72
N LEU A 124 -4.07 -9.64 18.92
CA LEU A 124 -5.17 -9.03 18.15
C LEU A 124 -5.79 -9.95 17.08
N PHE A 125 -5.03 -10.96 16.65
CA PHE A 125 -5.47 -11.92 15.65
C PHE A 125 -6.43 -12.96 16.22
N SER A 126 -6.21 -13.36 17.48
CA SER A 126 -7.00 -14.38 18.17
C SER A 126 -8.06 -13.81 19.11
N GLU A 127 -7.96 -12.54 19.51
CA GLU A 127 -8.93 -11.91 20.41
C GLU A 127 -10.08 -11.24 19.64
N GLU A 128 -11.30 -11.69 19.93
CA GLU A 128 -12.53 -10.99 19.60
C GLU A 128 -12.55 -9.68 20.41
N ALA A 129 -12.91 -8.58 19.76
CA ALA A 129 -12.69 -7.22 20.25
C ALA A 129 -12.99 -7.04 21.76
N PRO A 130 -12.02 -6.60 22.59
CA PRO A 130 -12.43 -5.92 23.81
C PRO A 130 -13.12 -4.63 23.38
N ALA A 131 -14.42 -4.54 23.71
CA ALA A 131 -15.20 -3.32 23.63
C ALA A 131 -14.47 -2.21 24.42
N GLY A 132 -13.73 -1.36 23.72
CA GLY A 132 -12.90 -0.37 24.40
C GLY A 132 -12.15 0.63 23.50
N LEU A 133 -12.47 0.70 22.21
CA LEU A 133 -11.96 1.76 21.32
C LEU A 133 -13.11 2.41 20.53
N GLU A 134 -14.17 2.78 21.25
CA GLU A 134 -15.01 3.92 20.87
C GLU A 134 -14.32 5.17 21.41
N GLY A 135 -13.72 5.97 20.52
CA GLY A 135 -13.07 7.20 20.94
C GLY A 135 -11.96 7.66 20.02
N GLN A 136 -12.27 7.81 18.72
CA GLN A 136 -11.67 8.85 17.90
C GLN A 136 -12.52 9.00 16.64
N GLU A 137 -13.54 9.84 16.81
CA GLU A 137 -14.27 10.50 15.73
C GLU A 137 -13.29 11.06 14.71
N ALA A 138 -13.52 10.68 13.45
CA ALA A 138 -13.09 11.46 12.31
C ALA A 138 -13.76 12.83 12.41
N PRO A 139 -13.02 13.96 12.47
CA PRO A 139 -13.65 15.22 12.20
C PRO A 139 -13.86 15.31 10.70
N LYS A 140 -15.13 15.17 10.29
CA LYS A 140 -15.67 15.77 9.08
C LYS A 140 -15.27 17.24 9.08
N ALA A 141 -14.71 17.70 7.96
CA ALA A 141 -14.63 19.12 7.64
C ALA A 141 -15.19 19.31 6.22
N ASP A 142 -16.51 19.34 6.15
CA ASP A 142 -17.21 20.19 5.21
C ASP A 142 -17.10 21.63 5.73
N ASP A 143 -16.48 22.53 4.97
CA ASP A 143 -16.88 23.93 4.98
C ASP A 143 -16.69 24.56 3.59
N LYS A 144 -17.82 25.00 3.04
CA LYS A 144 -17.92 25.87 1.87
C LYS A 144 -17.57 27.30 2.28
N VAL A 145 -16.63 27.96 1.58
CA VAL A 145 -16.76 29.41 1.34
C VAL A 145 -16.37 29.75 -0.10
N ASP A 146 -17.40 30.16 -0.82
CA ASP A 146 -17.41 30.92 -2.07
C ASP A 146 -16.88 32.35 -1.83
N LYS A 147 -15.91 32.83 -2.62
CA LYS A 147 -15.90 34.25 -3.03
C LYS A 147 -15.03 34.57 -4.25
N LYS A 148 -15.76 34.88 -5.32
CA LYS A 148 -15.46 35.63 -6.54
C LYS A 148 -14.76 37.00 -6.33
N ALA A 149 -13.72 37.30 -7.11
CA ALA A 149 -13.40 38.61 -7.73
C ALA A 149 -12.16 38.48 -8.65
N LYS A 150 -12.32 38.47 -9.98
CA LYS A 150 -12.21 39.60 -10.93
C LYS A 150 -10.82 40.26 -11.10
N ALA A 151 -10.32 40.09 -12.33
CA ALA A 151 -9.78 41.11 -13.23
C ALA A 151 -8.27 41.51 -13.21
N ALA A 152 -7.64 41.17 -14.35
CA ALA A 152 -6.74 41.96 -15.20
C ALA A 152 -5.35 42.42 -14.67
N THR A 153 -4.28 42.01 -15.37
CA THR A 153 -3.49 42.87 -16.29
C THR A 153 -2.27 42.13 -16.87
N LYS A 154 -2.22 42.00 -18.20
CA LYS A 154 -0.97 42.04 -19.03
C LYS A 154 -0.51 43.53 -19.08
N PRO A 155 0.72 43.93 -19.47
CA PRO A 155 1.62 43.31 -20.46
C PRO A 155 3.11 43.26 -20.06
N ALA A 156 3.96 42.44 -20.70
CA ALA A 156 5.04 42.84 -21.63
C ALA A 156 6.17 41.79 -21.43
N ASN A 157 7.03 41.37 -22.35
CA ASN A 157 7.27 41.54 -23.79
C ASN A 157 8.43 40.58 -24.14
N ALA A 158 8.54 40.16 -25.42
CA ALA A 158 9.67 39.47 -26.07
C ALA A 158 10.00 38.02 -25.59
N LYS A 159 10.23 37.01 -26.44
CA LYS A 159 10.77 36.95 -27.81
C LYS A 159 10.30 35.65 -28.49
N ALA A 160 10.28 35.68 -29.82
CA ALA A 160 9.67 34.77 -30.78
C ALA A 160 10.26 33.33 -30.86
N PRO A 161 9.62 32.42 -31.65
CA PRO A 161 9.83 30.97 -31.63
C PRO A 161 10.74 30.43 -32.75
N SER A 162 11.14 29.16 -32.58
CA SER A 162 11.44 28.09 -33.57
C SER A 162 12.16 28.40 -34.91
N LYS A 163 13.19 27.59 -35.25
CA LYS A 163 13.18 26.61 -36.39
C LYS A 163 14.57 26.04 -36.73
N ALA A 164 14.63 24.70 -36.73
CA ALA A 164 15.44 23.73 -37.49
C ALA A 164 16.81 24.09 -38.12
N ALA A 165 17.82 23.25 -37.83
CA ALA A 165 18.67 22.56 -38.84
C ALA A 165 19.61 21.52 -38.17
N GLN A 166 19.51 20.25 -38.55
CA GLN A 166 20.54 19.20 -38.40
C GLN A 166 21.51 19.28 -39.62
N PRO A 167 22.53 18.39 -39.80
CA PRO A 167 23.55 17.80 -38.90
C PRO A 167 24.98 17.91 -39.50
N ALA A 168 26.04 17.62 -38.73
CA ALA A 168 27.34 17.25 -39.32
C ALA A 168 28.16 16.29 -38.44
N LYS A 169 28.58 15.20 -39.08
CA LYS A 169 29.39 14.06 -38.61
C LYS A 169 30.85 14.46 -38.28
N LYS A 170 31.49 13.69 -37.37
CA LYS A 170 32.92 13.27 -37.29
C LYS A 170 33.36 13.17 -35.80
N VAL A 171 34.03 12.16 -35.24
CA VAL A 171 34.56 10.83 -35.63
C VAL A 171 34.73 10.03 -34.33
N ASN A 172 34.54 8.71 -34.39
CA ASN A 172 34.93 7.75 -33.34
C ASN A 172 36.27 7.09 -33.78
N MET A 173 37.33 7.10 -32.96
CA MET A 173 38.54 6.25 -33.06
C MET A 173 39.31 6.37 -31.74
N THR A 174 39.16 5.44 -30.79
CA THR A 174 40.00 4.25 -30.54
C THR A 174 41.52 4.47 -30.49
N SER A 175 42.08 4.08 -29.33
CA SER A 175 43.40 3.47 -29.09
C SER A 175 44.67 4.32 -29.20
N LYS A 176 45.46 4.34 -28.10
CA LYS A 176 46.77 3.63 -27.95
C LYS A 176 47.85 4.44 -27.17
N LYS A 177 48.16 3.94 -25.96
CA LYS A 177 49.50 3.69 -25.37
C LYS A 177 50.59 4.79 -25.32
N GLY A 178 51.08 5.04 -24.10
CA GLY A 178 52.51 5.31 -23.79
C GLY A 178 52.85 6.73 -23.35
N VAL A 179 53.33 6.93 -22.12
CA VAL A 179 54.74 6.77 -21.69
C VAL A 179 54.78 6.52 -20.18
#